data_AF-A0A7Y4TJ93-F1
#
_entry.id   AF-A0A7Y4TJ93-F1
#
_cell.length_a   1.000
_cell.length_b   1.000
_cell.length_c   1.000
_cell.angle_alpha   90.00
_cell.angle_beta   90.00
_cell.angle_gamma   90.00
#
_symmetry.space_group_name_H-M   'P 1'
#
loop_
_entity.id
_entity.type
_entity.pdbx_description
1 polymer ?
#
loop_
_entity_poly.entity_id
_entity_poly.type
_entity_poly.pdbx_seq_one_letter_code
_entity_poly.pdbx_strand_id
1 'polypeptide(L)'
;METKNNIQMQIAEPEAGSPPAETPPEINQPNPESERLRAENDELKRTLQMRDARDAVVETLTSMGAASPDLLFAAVRDELQFDSEGAVVNAAAITQHLRKTYPDQFGVRRAHVSIDGGAGASSQKQLISAESLARMTPAQIQKLDWVEVRRVLSER
;
A
#
# COMPACT_ATOMS: atom_id res chain seq x y z
N MET A 1 5.28 -68.83 80.53
CA MET A 1 4.82 -67.43 80.37
C MET A 1 5.47 -66.94 79.09
N GLU A 2 4.79 -67.15 77.97
CA GLU A 2 3.96 -66.13 77.28
C GLU A 2 4.81 -65.38 76.23
N THR A 3 4.77 -65.82 74.98
CA THR A 3 3.97 -65.34 73.82
C THR A 3 4.66 -64.21 73.03
N LYS A 4 5.15 -64.50 71.81
CA LYS A 4 4.55 -64.12 70.48
C LYS A 4 4.53 -62.58 70.26
N ASN A 5 5.17 -61.96 69.27
CA ASN A 5 4.94 -61.96 67.80
C ASN A 5 5.96 -60.97 67.16
N ASN A 6 6.65 -61.21 66.04
CA ASN A 6 6.25 -61.43 64.63
C ASN A 6 6.01 -60.14 63.81
N ILE A 7 6.43 -60.17 62.53
CA ILE A 7 6.41 -59.19 61.39
C ILE A 7 7.77 -58.50 61.18
N GLN A 8 8.66 -58.83 60.23
CA GLN A 8 8.59 -59.21 58.80
C GLN A 8 8.26 -58.04 57.83
N MET A 9 9.28 -57.57 57.11
CA MET A 9 9.30 -57.12 55.70
C MET A 9 10.78 -56.87 55.37
N GLN A 10 11.52 -57.74 54.66
CA GLN A 10 11.43 -58.00 53.22
C GLN A 10 11.04 -56.76 52.41
N ILE A 11 12.05 -56.07 51.90
CA ILE A 11 11.99 -55.45 50.58
C ILE A 11 13.27 -55.86 49.86
N ALA A 12 13.13 -56.88 49.01
CA ALA A 12 13.96 -56.98 47.83
C ALA A 12 13.44 -55.90 46.87
N GLU A 13 14.30 -54.99 46.44
CA GLU A 13 14.02 -54.16 45.27
C GLU A 13 15.08 -54.45 44.19
N PRO A 14 14.66 -54.84 42.98
CA PRO A 14 15.52 -55.20 41.87
C PRO A 14 16.00 -53.98 41.08
N GLU A 15 17.05 -54.20 40.28
CA GLU A 15 17.48 -53.41 39.13
C GLU A 15 16.42 -52.44 38.57
N ALA A 16 16.68 -51.14 38.70
CA ALA A 16 16.11 -50.13 37.82
C ALA A 16 17.28 -49.45 37.10
N GLY A 17 17.47 -49.86 35.84
CA GLY A 17 18.49 -49.37 34.95
C GLY A 17 18.54 -47.85 34.91
N SER A 18 19.76 -47.33 34.71
CA SER A 18 19.96 -45.94 34.31
C SER A 18 18.97 -45.61 33.20
N PRO A 19 18.21 -44.49 33.30
CA PRO A 19 17.39 -44.07 32.17
C PRO A 19 18.34 -43.90 30.97
N PRO A 20 18.03 -44.47 29.80
CA PRO A 20 18.83 -44.23 28.61
C PRO A 20 18.87 -42.71 28.42
N ALA A 21 20.08 -42.17 28.23
CA ALA A 21 20.27 -40.79 27.86
C ALA A 21 19.33 -40.49 26.69
N GLU A 22 18.32 -39.65 26.92
CA GLU A 22 17.52 -39.08 25.85
C GLU A 22 18.49 -38.29 24.98
N THR A 23 18.93 -38.90 23.88
CA THR A 23 19.55 -38.17 22.78
C THR A 23 18.62 -37.01 22.43
N PRO A 24 19.09 -35.75 22.52
CA PRO A 24 18.30 -34.61 22.08
C PRO A 24 17.78 -34.88 20.67
N PRO A 25 16.53 -34.51 20.35
CA PRO A 25 16.00 -34.72 19.00
C PRO A 25 17.01 -34.14 18.02
N GLU A 26 17.40 -34.95 17.04
CA GLU A 26 18.36 -34.59 16.02
C GLU A 26 17.74 -33.49 15.13
N ILE A 27 17.91 -32.22 15.54
CA ILE A 27 17.39 -31.00 14.88
C ILE A 27 18.14 -30.72 13.55
N ASN A 28 18.68 -31.75 12.91
CA ASN A 28 19.64 -31.62 11.83
C ASN A 28 19.29 -32.46 10.61
N GLN A 29 18.04 -32.92 10.51
CA GLN A 29 17.54 -33.43 9.24
C GLN A 29 17.05 -32.26 8.39
N PRO A 30 17.50 -32.12 7.12
CA PRO A 30 16.97 -31.13 6.20
C PRO A 30 15.49 -31.42 5.99
N ASN A 31 14.64 -30.67 6.69
CA ASN A 31 13.20 -30.74 6.49
C ASN A 31 12.90 -30.00 5.18
N PRO A 32 12.38 -30.65 4.12
CA PRO A 32 12.07 -29.99 2.85
C PRO A 32 11.09 -28.82 3.04
N GLU A 33 10.25 -28.87 4.07
CA GLU A 33 9.38 -27.76 4.45
C GLU A 33 10.17 -26.56 4.98
N SER A 34 11.24 -26.79 5.75
CA SER A 34 12.12 -25.73 6.24
C SER A 34 12.90 -25.03 5.13
N GLU A 35 13.32 -25.76 4.10
CA GLU A 35 13.99 -25.19 2.94
C GLU A 35 13.00 -24.35 2.11
N ARG A 36 11.78 -24.87 1.90
CA ARG A 36 10.70 -24.14 1.25
C ARG A 36 10.37 -22.84 2.00
N LEU A 37 10.19 -22.91 3.33
CA LEU A 37 9.87 -21.76 4.16
C LEU A 37 11.01 -20.73 4.19
N ARG A 38 12.28 -21.17 4.13
CA ARG A 38 13.42 -20.25 4.00
C ARG A 38 13.39 -19.53 2.65
N ALA A 39 13.18 -20.26 1.56
CA ALA A 39 13.06 -19.67 0.22
C ALA A 39 11.90 -18.65 0.15
N GLU A 40 10.76 -18.98 0.75
CA GLU A 40 9.60 -18.08 0.83
C GLU A 40 9.91 -16.83 1.67
N ASN A 41 10.56 -17.00 2.83
CA ASN A 41 10.97 -15.85 3.65
C ASN A 41 11.96 -14.95 2.92
N ASP A 42 12.92 -15.51 2.20
CA ASP A 42 13.90 -14.73 1.44
C ASP A 42 13.23 -13.95 0.30
N GLU A 43 12.24 -14.55 -0.38
CA GLU A 43 11.46 -13.88 -1.41
C GLU A 43 10.57 -12.76 -0.85
N LEU A 44 9.90 -13.01 0.27
CA LEU A 44 9.09 -12.00 0.97
C LEU A 44 9.96 -10.83 1.44
N LYS A 45 11.15 -11.11 1.98
CA LYS A 45 12.11 -10.08 2.38
C LYS A 45 12.57 -9.24 1.19
N ARG A 46 12.90 -9.85 0.05
CA ARG A 46 13.24 -9.11 -1.18
C ARG A 46 12.09 -8.23 -1.65
N THR A 47 10.86 -8.74 -1.60
CA THR A 47 9.67 -7.97 -2.01
C THR A 47 9.46 -6.76 -1.12
N LEU A 48 9.54 -6.94 0.21
CA LEU A 48 9.42 -5.85 1.18
C LEU A 48 10.54 -4.82 1.00
N GLN A 49 11.78 -5.29 0.89
CA GLN A 49 12.95 -4.44 0.64
C GLN A 49 12.76 -3.59 -0.62
N MET A 50 12.32 -4.18 -1.73
CA MET A 50 12.08 -3.43 -2.97
C MET A 50 10.94 -2.42 -2.86
N ARG A 51 9.89 -2.74 -2.11
CA ARG A 51 8.80 -1.81 -1.84
C ARG A 51 9.29 -0.62 -1.02
N ASP A 52 10.00 -0.87 0.06
CA ASP A 52 10.49 0.17 0.96
C ASP A 52 11.54 1.06 0.25
N ALA A 53 12.39 0.46 -0.60
CA ALA A 53 13.30 1.18 -1.47
C ALA A 53 12.59 2.08 -2.47
N ARG A 54 11.51 1.57 -3.10
CA ARG A 54 10.67 2.37 -4.00
C ARG A 54 10.10 3.57 -3.27
N ASP A 55 9.48 3.36 -2.12
CA ASP A 55 8.83 4.42 -1.37
C ASP A 55 9.83 5.50 -0.96
N ALA A 56 11.00 5.11 -0.43
CA ALA A 56 12.07 6.04 -0.05
C ALA A 56 12.63 6.84 -1.25
N VAL A 57 12.90 6.18 -2.38
CA VAL A 57 13.44 6.84 -3.58
C VAL A 57 12.39 7.74 -4.23
N VAL A 58 11.14 7.29 -4.33
CA VAL A 58 10.03 8.08 -4.88
C VAL A 58 9.76 9.31 -4.02
N GLU A 59 9.77 9.17 -2.70
CA GLU A 59 9.65 10.32 -1.78
C GLU A 59 10.78 11.32 -1.99
N THR A 60 12.02 10.84 -2.09
CA THR A 60 13.19 11.68 -2.37
C THR A 60 13.05 12.41 -3.69
N LEU A 61 12.69 11.70 -4.77
CA LEU A 61 12.50 12.29 -6.10
C LEU A 61 11.36 13.32 -6.11
N THR A 62 10.27 13.04 -5.41
CA THR A 62 9.12 13.94 -5.28
C THR A 62 9.53 15.23 -4.56
N SER A 63 10.28 15.12 -3.46
CA SER A 63 10.79 16.28 -2.70
C SER A 63 11.70 17.18 -3.56
N MET A 64 12.34 16.60 -4.56
CA MET A 64 13.22 17.28 -5.51
C MET A 64 12.50 17.84 -6.73
N GLY A 65 11.17 17.74 -6.77
CA GLY A 65 10.35 18.26 -7.87
C GLY A 65 10.47 17.41 -9.14
N ALA A 66 10.67 16.09 -9.00
CA ALA A 66 10.58 15.19 -10.13
C ALA A 66 9.15 15.16 -10.70
N ALA A 67 9.01 15.33 -12.01
CA ALA A 67 7.73 15.34 -12.71
C ALA A 67 7.10 13.94 -12.80
N SER A 68 7.91 12.89 -12.78
CA SER A 68 7.44 11.49 -12.83
C SER A 68 8.33 10.58 -11.97
N PRO A 69 8.18 10.65 -10.63
CA PRO A 69 9.01 9.90 -9.69
C PRO A 69 8.99 8.38 -9.91
N ASP A 70 7.83 7.79 -10.18
CA ASP A 70 7.69 6.34 -10.43
C ASP A 70 8.43 5.87 -11.67
N LEU A 71 8.38 6.67 -12.74
CA LEU A 71 9.04 6.34 -14.00
C LEU A 71 10.56 6.45 -13.85
N LEU A 72 11.04 7.48 -13.14
CA LEU A 72 12.46 7.63 -12.82
C LEU A 72 12.95 6.51 -11.91
N PHE A 73 12.15 6.07 -10.94
CA PHE A 73 12.46 4.90 -10.12
C PHE A 73 12.58 3.62 -10.98
N ALA A 74 11.63 3.38 -11.88
CA ALA A 74 11.66 2.21 -12.76
C ALA A 74 12.93 2.15 -13.63
N ALA A 75 13.45 3.31 -14.04
CA ALA A 75 14.68 3.40 -14.84
C ALA A 75 15.95 3.01 -14.06
N VAL A 76 15.96 3.20 -12.74
CA VAL A 76 17.16 2.99 -11.89
C VAL A 76 17.01 1.84 -10.91
N ARG A 77 15.89 1.12 -10.96
CA ARG A 77 15.56 0.02 -10.06
C ARG A 77 16.66 -1.03 -10.00
N ASP A 78 17.21 -1.39 -11.16
CA ASP A 78 18.23 -2.44 -11.29
C ASP A 78 19.64 -1.92 -10.91
N GLU A 79 19.79 -0.61 -10.66
CA GLU A 79 21.02 0.03 -10.22
C GLU A 79 21.06 0.24 -8.69
N LEU A 80 19.99 -0.09 -7.96
CA LEU A 80 19.92 0.07 -6.50
C LEU A 80 20.92 -0.85 -5.80
N GLN A 81 21.66 -0.27 -4.85
CA GLN A 81 22.56 -1.00 -3.97
C GLN A 81 22.01 -0.97 -2.56
N PHE A 82 21.98 -2.14 -1.93
CA PHE A 82 21.46 -2.34 -0.58
C PHE A 82 22.58 -2.68 0.39
N ASP A 83 22.50 -2.18 1.62
CA ASP A 83 23.34 -2.65 2.72
C ASP A 83 22.78 -3.94 3.37
N SER A 84 23.42 -4.36 4.45
CA SER A 84 23.02 -5.54 5.24
C SER A 84 21.69 -5.37 5.98
N GLU A 85 21.25 -4.13 6.21
CA GLU A 85 19.97 -3.81 6.85
C GLU A 85 18.84 -3.65 5.82
N GLY A 86 19.22 -3.59 4.54
CA GLY A 86 18.34 -3.48 3.40
C GLY A 86 18.03 -2.04 2.98
N ALA A 87 18.78 -1.06 3.47
CA ALA A 87 18.65 0.33 3.06
C ALA A 87 19.41 0.63 1.76
N VAL A 88 18.91 1.58 0.96
CA VAL A 88 19.53 1.99 -0.30
C VAL A 88 20.74 2.89 -0.01
N VAL A 89 21.95 2.41 -0.31
CA VAL A 89 23.20 3.15 0.00
C VAL A 89 23.63 4.11 -1.10
N ASN A 90 23.20 3.89 -2.34
CA ASN A 90 23.62 4.67 -3.51
C ASN A 90 22.56 5.67 -3.99
N ALA A 91 21.56 5.99 -3.17
CA ALA A 91 20.45 6.88 -3.54
C ALA A 91 20.95 8.24 -4.06
N ALA A 92 21.90 8.87 -3.37
CA ALA A 92 22.44 10.17 -3.78
C ALA A 92 23.13 10.14 -5.16
N ALA A 93 23.84 9.05 -5.47
CA ALA A 93 24.51 8.87 -6.77
C ALA A 93 23.47 8.67 -7.89
N ILE A 94 22.46 7.84 -7.63
CA ILE A 94 21.33 7.61 -8.55
C ILE A 94 20.61 8.93 -8.84
N THR A 95 20.29 9.71 -7.82
CA THR A 95 19.62 11.00 -7.98
C THR A 95 20.44 11.99 -8.80
N GLN A 96 21.77 12.07 -8.58
CA GLN A 96 22.64 12.90 -9.40
C GLN A 96 22.69 12.42 -10.86
N HIS A 97 22.74 11.10 -11.08
CA HIS A 97 22.68 10.53 -12.41
C HIS A 97 21.36 10.90 -13.11
N LEU A 98 20.22 10.70 -12.45
CA LEU A 98 18.90 11.05 -12.98
C LEU A 98 18.79 12.52 -13.34
N ARG A 99 19.33 13.44 -12.52
CA ARG A 99 19.32 14.88 -12.84
C ARG A 99 20.14 15.23 -14.07
N LYS A 100 21.21 14.49 -14.34
CA LYS A 100 22.06 14.68 -15.54
C LYS A 100 21.41 14.07 -16.78
N THR A 101 20.80 12.90 -16.65
CA THR A 101 20.22 12.13 -17.76
C THR A 101 18.85 12.67 -18.16
N TYR A 102 18.04 13.10 -17.19
CA TYR A 102 16.66 13.55 -17.39
C TYR A 102 16.41 14.94 -16.80
N PRO A 103 17.19 15.98 -17.18
CA PRO A 103 17.06 17.31 -16.59
C PRO A 103 15.64 17.88 -16.70
N ASP A 104 14.93 17.62 -17.81
CA ASP A 104 13.55 18.07 -18.05
C ASP A 104 12.50 17.43 -17.11
N GLN A 105 12.88 16.33 -16.44
CA GLN A 105 12.04 15.69 -15.43
C GLN A 105 12.21 16.33 -14.06
N PHE A 106 13.21 17.20 -13.85
CA PHE A 106 13.44 17.88 -12.58
C PHE A 106 13.16 19.38 -12.72
N GLY A 107 12.22 19.88 -11.92
CA GLY A 107 11.92 21.31 -11.85
C GLY A 107 10.43 21.61 -11.85
N VAL A 108 10.10 22.86 -11.55
CA VAL A 108 8.72 23.33 -11.53
C VAL A 108 8.23 23.44 -12.97
N ARG A 109 7.54 22.40 -13.47
CA ARG A 109 6.62 22.62 -14.59
C ARG A 109 5.62 23.65 -14.12
N ARG A 110 5.60 24.83 -14.75
CA ARG A 110 4.46 25.74 -14.62
C ARG A 110 3.24 24.89 -14.89
N ALA A 111 2.36 24.75 -13.90
CA ALA A 111 1.10 24.07 -14.07
C ALA A 111 0.52 24.56 -15.40
N HIS A 112 0.36 23.65 -16.34
CA HIS A 112 -0.38 23.95 -17.56
C HIS A 112 -1.70 24.49 -17.05
N VAL A 113 -2.02 25.76 -17.34
CA VAL A 113 -3.33 26.32 -17.03
C VAL A 113 -4.31 25.29 -17.56
N SER A 114 -5.13 24.69 -16.70
CA SER A 114 -6.09 23.68 -17.10
C SER A 114 -6.86 24.25 -18.29
N ILE A 115 -6.58 23.76 -19.49
CA ILE A 115 -7.49 23.93 -20.60
C ILE A 115 -8.59 22.94 -20.28
N ASP A 116 -9.54 23.42 -19.47
CA ASP A 116 -10.78 22.73 -19.19
C ASP A 116 -11.54 22.61 -20.52
N GLY A 117 -11.30 21.51 -21.24
CA GLY A 117 -12.01 21.10 -22.45
C GLY A 117 -13.46 20.70 -22.16
N GLY A 118 -14.12 21.49 -21.31
CA GLY A 118 -15.38 21.16 -20.63
C GLY A 118 -15.91 22.27 -19.71
N ALA A 119 -15.20 23.40 -19.54
CA ALA A 119 -15.74 24.60 -18.89
C ALA A 119 -16.83 25.14 -19.82
N GLY A 120 -18.05 24.68 -19.57
CA GLY A 120 -19.19 24.84 -20.45
C GLY A 120 -19.33 26.26 -20.96
N ALA A 121 -19.94 26.35 -22.15
CA ALA A 121 -20.92 27.40 -22.36
C ALA A 121 -21.61 27.61 -21.02
N SER A 122 -21.39 28.77 -20.40
CA SER A 122 -22.27 29.21 -19.33
C SER A 122 -23.65 29.02 -19.93
N SER A 123 -24.36 27.97 -19.50
CA SER A 123 -25.78 27.87 -19.70
C SER A 123 -26.26 29.16 -19.08
N GLN A 124 -26.45 30.17 -19.93
CA GLN A 124 -27.41 31.21 -19.68
C GLN A 124 -28.59 30.40 -19.19
N LYS A 125 -28.87 30.44 -17.89
CA LYS A 125 -30.17 30.08 -17.37
C LYS A 125 -31.09 30.78 -18.34
N GLN A 126 -31.76 30.02 -19.21
CA GLN A 126 -32.70 30.60 -20.14
C GLN A 126 -33.75 31.18 -19.22
N LEU A 127 -33.61 32.47 -18.93
CA LEU A 127 -34.52 33.20 -18.07
C LEU A 127 -35.86 33.00 -18.74
N ILE A 128 -36.73 32.27 -18.06
CA ILE A 128 -38.04 31.91 -18.56
C ILE A 128 -38.77 33.25 -18.72
N SER A 129 -38.87 33.76 -19.94
CA SER A 129 -39.55 35.03 -20.19
C SER A 129 -41.05 34.81 -20.29
N ALA A 130 -41.85 35.84 -20.02
CA ALA A 130 -43.31 35.76 -20.15
C ALA A 130 -43.74 35.36 -21.58
N GLU A 131 -42.98 35.78 -22.58
CA GLU A 131 -43.19 35.40 -23.99
C GLU A 131 -42.86 33.91 -24.23
N SER A 132 -41.82 33.38 -23.58
CA SER A 132 -41.47 31.97 -23.64
C SER A 132 -42.56 31.09 -23.00
N LEU A 133 -43.10 31.50 -21.85
CA LEU A 133 -44.22 30.81 -21.18
C LEU A 133 -45.49 30.79 -22.04
N ALA A 134 -45.81 31.88 -22.73
CA ALA A 134 -47.00 31.97 -23.57
C ALA A 134 -46.97 31.03 -24.79
N ARG A 135 -45.76 30.62 -25.22
CA ARG A 135 -45.56 29.70 -26.35
C ARG A 135 -45.41 28.23 -25.90
N MET A 136 -45.31 27.97 -24.60
CA MET A 136 -45.19 26.61 -24.05
C MET A 136 -46.56 25.95 -23.88
N THR A 137 -46.59 24.63 -24.08
CA THR A 137 -47.80 23.85 -23.81
C THR A 137 -48.02 23.66 -22.30
N PRO A 138 -49.26 23.47 -21.83
CA PRO A 138 -49.53 23.28 -20.41
C PRO A 138 -48.74 22.12 -19.77
N ALA A 139 -48.51 21.04 -20.52
CA ALA A 139 -47.72 19.89 -20.08
C ALA A 139 -46.22 20.20 -19.94
N GLN A 140 -45.70 21.19 -20.67
CA GLN A 140 -44.32 21.64 -20.53
C GLN A 140 -44.16 22.58 -19.34
N ILE A 141 -45.14 23.45 -19.08
CA ILE A 141 -45.13 24.36 -17.94
C ILE A 141 -45.15 23.58 -16.61
N GLN A 142 -45.87 22.45 -16.54
CA GLN A 142 -45.89 21.60 -15.36
C GLN A 142 -44.52 21.02 -14.94
N LYS A 143 -43.56 20.95 -15.87
CA LYS A 143 -42.20 20.45 -15.62
C LYS A 143 -41.24 21.54 -15.16
N LEU A 144 -41.67 22.80 -15.17
CA LEU A 144 -40.87 23.96 -14.75
C LEU A 144 -41.05 24.23 -13.26
N ASP A 145 -40.11 25.00 -12.70
CA ASP A 145 -40.20 25.47 -11.33
C ASP A 145 -41.33 26.51 -11.20
N TRP A 146 -42.39 26.16 -10.49
CA TRP A 146 -43.56 27.01 -10.26
C TRP A 146 -43.25 28.31 -9.52
N VAL A 147 -42.18 28.36 -8.72
CA VAL A 147 -41.75 29.60 -8.05
C VAL A 147 -41.29 30.63 -9.09
N GLU A 148 -40.51 30.18 -10.08
CA GLU A 148 -39.99 31.03 -11.16
C GLU A 148 -41.08 31.44 -12.14
N VAL A 149 -42.00 30.52 -12.50
CA VAL A 149 -43.15 30.82 -13.35
C VAL A 149 -44.05 31.89 -12.73
N ARG A 150 -44.32 31.80 -11.42
CA ARG A 150 -45.13 32.81 -10.71
C ARG A 150 -44.43 34.16 -10.63
N ARG A 151 -43.12 34.18 -10.42
CA ARG A 151 -42.31 35.41 -10.42
C ARG A 151 -42.47 36.16 -11.74
N VAL A 152 -42.30 35.45 -12.85
CA VAL A 152 -42.40 36.01 -14.22
C VAL A 152 -43.82 36.50 -14.53
N LEU A 153 -44.86 35.80 -14.07
CA LEU A 153 -46.26 36.24 -14.27
C LEU A 153 -46.64 37.43 -13.38
N SER A 154 -45.94 37.64 -12.26
CA SER A 154 -46.20 38.74 -11.32
C SER A 154 -45.45 40.03 -11.68
N GLU A 155 -44.42 39.95 -12.53
CA GLU A 155 -43.66 41.09 -13.08
C GLU A 155 -44.40 41.77 -14.25
N ARG A 156 -45.70 41.49 -14.45
CA ARG A 156 -46.56 42.05 -15.51
C ARG A 156 -47.49 43.14 -14.99
#